data_AF-A0A950E3N9-F1
#
_entry.id   AF-A0A950E3N9-F1
#
_cell.length_a   1.000
_cell.length_b   1.000
_cell.length_c   1.000
_cell.angle_alpha   90.00
_cell.angle_beta   90.00
_cell.angle_gamma   90.00
#
_symmetry.space_group_name_H-M   'P 1'
#
loop_
_entity.id
_entity.type
_entity.pdbx_description
1 polymer ?
#
loop_
_entity_poly.entity_id
_entity_poly.type
_entity_poly.pdbx_seq_one_letter_code
_entity_poly.pdbx_strand_id
1 'polypeptide(L)'
;MQREVDLPRDTSAPRVARRALSPWFGEWLDDAELDTGKLLVSELVTNAFRHGVGHIELVADLDEARPRIEVVDEGTGFASSMRDIRLKEGDMG
;
A
#
# COMPACT_ATOMS: atom_id res chain seq x y z
N MET A 1 -8.12 -12.00 0.77
CA MET A 1 -9.39 -11.22 0.68
C MET A 1 -9.07 -9.89 0.04
N GLN A 2 -9.74 -9.56 -1.07
CA GLN A 2 -9.42 -8.36 -1.85
C GLN A 2 -10.17 -7.11 -1.38
N ARG A 3 -9.47 -5.98 -1.36
CA ARG A 3 -9.96 -4.63 -1.06
C ARG A 3 -9.42 -3.65 -2.09
N GLU A 4 -10.21 -2.66 -2.46
CA GLU A 4 -9.77 -1.61 -3.38
C GLU A 4 -10.37 -0.25 -3.00
N VAL A 5 -9.70 0.84 -3.37
CA VAL A 5 -10.23 2.19 -3.25
C VAL A 5 -9.64 3.10 -4.32
N ASP A 6 -10.53 3.87 -4.94
CA ASP A 6 -10.15 4.97 -5.82
C ASP A 6 -9.50 6.11 -5.04
N LEU A 7 -8.36 6.58 -5.53
CA LEU A 7 -7.64 7.69 -4.91
C LEU A 7 -7.89 8.99 -5.68
N PRO A 8 -8.12 10.12 -4.97
CA PRO A 8 -8.22 11.42 -5.62
C PRO A 8 -6.88 11.76 -6.28
N ARG A 9 -6.91 12.39 -7.45
CA ARG A 9 -5.68 12.80 -8.16
C ARG A 9 -5.20 14.18 -7.73
N ASP A 10 -4.99 14.34 -6.43
CA ASP A 10 -4.50 15.58 -5.81
C ASP A 10 -3.57 15.27 -4.62
N THR A 11 -3.11 16.32 -3.93
CA THR A 11 -2.16 16.20 -2.83
C THR A 11 -2.71 15.47 -1.60
N SER A 12 -4.01 15.17 -1.55
CA SER A 12 -4.64 14.38 -0.50
C SER A 12 -4.54 12.86 -0.72
N ALA A 13 -4.22 12.40 -1.93
CA ALA A 13 -4.19 10.97 -2.30
C ALA A 13 -3.40 10.09 -1.32
N PRO A 14 -2.15 10.45 -0.92
CA PRO A 14 -1.37 9.62 0.01
C PRO A 14 -2.04 9.50 1.38
N ARG A 15 -2.75 10.54 1.83
CA ARG A 15 -3.48 10.52 3.11
C ARG A 15 -4.70 9.61 3.04
N VAL A 16 -5.42 9.60 1.92
CA VAL A 16 -6.55 8.68 1.71
C VAL A 16 -6.05 7.24 1.74
N ALA A 17 -4.97 6.96 1.01
CA ALA A 17 -4.38 5.63 0.93
C ALA A 17 -3.91 5.10 2.30
N ARG A 18 -3.19 5.91 3.11
CA ARG A 18 -2.81 5.53 4.48
C ARG A 18 -3.99 5.17 5.38
N ARG A 19 -5.10 5.92 5.26
CA ARG A 19 -6.29 5.70 6.08
C ARG A 19 -7.03 4.42 5.72
N ALA A 20 -6.86 3.91 4.50
CA ALA A 20 -7.46 2.65 4.07
C ALA A 20 -6.80 1.44 4.74
N LEU A 21 -5.49 1.50 5.06
CA LEU A 21 -4.75 0.35 5.57
C LEU A 21 -5.21 -0.12 6.96
N SER A 22 -5.52 0.78 7.89
CA SER A 22 -5.92 0.38 9.24
C SER A 22 -7.22 -0.45 9.26
N PRO A 23 -8.31 -0.04 8.59
CA PRO A 23 -9.50 -0.87 8.45
C PRO A 23 -9.30 -2.17 7.66
N TRP A 24 -8.30 -2.23 6.77
CA TRP A 24 -8.07 -3.41 5.92
C TRP A 24 -7.18 -4.46 6.57
N PHE A 25 -6.23 -4.05 7.41
CA PHE A 25 -5.17 -4.92 7.91
C PHE A 25 -4.96 -4.88 9.43
N GLY A 26 -5.64 -3.98 10.16
CA GLY A 26 -5.34 -3.78 11.59
C GLY A 26 -5.70 -4.93 12.53
N GLU A 27 -6.44 -5.93 12.07
CA GLU A 27 -6.66 -7.17 12.83
C GLU A 27 -5.56 -8.22 12.60
N TRP A 28 -4.74 -8.04 11.56
CA TRP A 28 -3.74 -9.03 11.12
C TRP A 28 -2.29 -8.56 11.26
N LEU A 29 -2.06 -7.25 11.25
CA LEU A 29 -0.75 -6.63 11.35
C LEU A 29 -0.58 -5.92 12.68
N ASP A 30 0.64 -5.94 13.21
CA ASP A 30 1.00 -5.10 14.34
C ASP A 30 1.15 -3.61 13.94
N ASP A 31 1.31 -2.75 14.95
CA ASP A 31 1.40 -1.30 14.73
C ASP A 31 2.63 -0.90 13.88
N ALA A 32 3.75 -1.62 14.01
CA ALA A 32 4.98 -1.32 13.29
C ALA A 32 4.89 -1.74 11.81
N GLU A 33 4.27 -2.88 11.55
CA GLU A 33 3.93 -3.38 10.22
C GLU A 33 2.95 -2.43 9.51
N LEU A 34 1.88 -2.01 10.21
CA LEU A 34 0.94 -1.02 9.70
C LEU A 34 1.60 0.31 9.38
N ASP A 35 2.46 0.82 10.25
CA ASP A 35 3.15 2.10 10.03
C ASP A 35 4.13 2.02 8.86
N THR A 36 4.82 0.89 8.70
CA THR A 36 5.67 0.62 7.55
C THR A 36 4.85 0.56 6.25
N GLY A 37 3.72 -0.14 6.26
CA GLY A 37 2.79 -0.19 5.13
C GLY A 37 2.25 1.18 4.75
N LYS A 38 1.85 2.00 5.73
CA LYS A 38 1.39 3.39 5.54
C LYS A 38 2.46 4.25 4.89
N LEU A 39 3.72 4.10 5.29
CA LEU A 39 4.83 4.82 4.68
C LEU A 39 5.02 4.43 3.22
N LEU A 40 5.12 3.13 2.92
CA LEU A 40 5.32 2.63 1.56
C LEU A 40 4.19 3.04 0.63
N VAL A 41 2.94 2.85 1.04
CA VAL A 41 1.77 3.25 0.25
C VAL A 41 1.77 4.76 0.00
N SER A 42 2.20 5.58 0.96
CA SER A 42 2.29 7.02 0.74
C SER A 42 3.28 7.40 -0.35
N GLU A 43 4.45 6.75 -0.35
CA GLU A 43 5.49 6.98 -1.36
C GLU A 43 5.02 6.50 -2.74
N LEU A 44 4.44 5.30 -2.82
CA LEU A 44 3.90 4.75 -4.07
C LEU A 44 2.81 5.63 -4.66
N VAL A 45 1.84 6.06 -3.85
CA VAL A 45 0.76 6.96 -4.28
C VAL A 45 1.31 8.34 -4.64
N THR A 46 2.32 8.84 -3.93
CA THR A 46 2.98 10.09 -4.29
C THR A 46 3.64 10.00 -5.66
N ASN A 47 4.27 8.86 -5.98
CA ASN A 47 4.86 8.60 -7.29
C ASN A 47 3.77 8.50 -8.37
N ALA A 48 2.70 7.75 -8.14
CA ALA A 48 1.57 7.64 -9.07
C ALA A 48 0.91 9.01 -9.34
N PHE A 49 0.73 9.83 -8.30
CA PHE A 49 0.20 11.19 -8.43
C PHE A 49 1.14 12.12 -9.23
N ARG A 50 2.45 12.10 -8.94
CA ARG A 50 3.42 13.01 -9.56
C ARG A 50 3.82 12.60 -10.98
N HIS A 51 3.89 11.30 -11.23
CA HIS A 51 4.56 10.75 -12.41
C HIS A 51 3.66 9.80 -13.21
N GLY A 52 2.63 9.21 -12.59
CA GLY A 52 1.68 8.31 -13.24
C GLY A 52 0.66 9.07 -14.11
N VAL A 53 -0.27 8.33 -14.72
CA VAL A 53 -1.28 8.87 -15.66
C VAL A 53 -2.67 8.35 -15.30
N GLY A 54 -3.71 9.12 -15.61
CA GLY A 54 -5.11 8.66 -15.51
C GLY A 54 -5.64 8.43 -14.10
N HIS A 55 -6.42 7.38 -13.90
CA HIS A 55 -6.93 6.97 -12.60
C HIS A 55 -5.80 6.47 -11.67
N ILE A 56 -5.99 6.56 -10.36
CA ILE A 56 -5.10 5.94 -9.37
C ILE A 56 -5.95 5.07 -8.46
N GLU A 57 -5.62 3.78 -8.40
CA GLU A 57 -6.28 2.79 -7.56
C GLU A 57 -5.30 2.22 -6.53
N LEU A 58 -5.78 2.02 -5.30
CA LEU A 58 -5.06 1.22 -4.31
C LEU A 58 -5.76 -0.13 -4.19
N VAL A 59 -5.07 -1.20 -4.53
CA VAL A 59 -5.57 -2.58 -4.42
C VAL A 59 -4.80 -3.31 -3.33
N ALA A 60 -5.50 -4.09 -2.53
CA ALA A 60 -4.95 -4.83 -1.41
C ALA A 60 -5.50 -6.26 -1.41
N ASP A 61 -4.63 -7.24 -1.21
CA ASP A 61 -5.00 -8.61 -0.89
C ASP A 61 -4.29 -9.05 0.39
N LEU A 62 -4.89 -9.99 1.08
CA LEU A 62 -4.31 -10.68 2.23
C LEU A 62 -4.34 -12.17 1.92
N ASP A 63 -3.15 -12.73 1.70
CA ASP A 63 -2.93 -14.17 1.48
C ASP A 63 -1.97 -14.70 2.56
N GLU A 64 -2.34 -15.78 3.23
CA GLU A 64 -1.54 -16.40 4.31
C GLU A 64 -0.91 -15.40 5.33
N ALA A 65 -1.70 -14.40 5.76
CA ALA A 65 -1.28 -13.30 6.65
C ALA A 65 -0.20 -12.34 6.07
N ARG A 66 0.03 -12.38 4.76
CA ARG A 66 0.93 -11.47 4.04
C ARG A 66 0.11 -10.46 3.24
N PRO A 67 0.13 -9.17 3.60
CA PRO A 67 -0.56 -8.14 2.83
C PRO A 67 0.20 -7.89 1.52
N ARG A 68 -0.51 -7.97 0.40
CA ARG A 68 -0.04 -7.53 -0.92
C ARG A 68 -0.78 -6.24 -1.26
N ILE A 69 -0.04 -5.14 -1.40
CA ILE A 69 -0.61 -3.82 -1.68
C ILE A 69 -0.05 -3.25 -2.98
N GLU A 70 -0.92 -2.92 -3.92
CA GLU A 70 -0.57 -2.39 -5.23
C GLU A 70 -1.16 -1.00 -5.41
N VAL A 71 -0.39 -0.13 -6.06
CA VAL A 71 -0.88 1.16 -6.55
C VAL A 71 -0.88 1.07 -8.06
N VAL A 72 -2.07 1.15 -8.64
CA VAL A 72 -2.29 1.04 -10.09
C VAL A 72 -2.56 2.44 -10.62
N ASP A 73 -1.92 2.77 -11.75
CA ASP A 73 -2.24 3.94 -12.56
C ASP A 73 -2.27 3.54 -14.05
N GLU A 74 -2.81 4.40 -14.91
CA GLU A 74 -2.97 4.12 -16.35
C GLU A 74 -1.66 4.34 -17.16
N GLY A 75 -0.56 4.67 -16.50
CA GLY A 75 0.75 4.86 -17.11
C GLY A 75 1.41 3.54 -17.52
N THR A 76 2.36 3.61 -18.45
CA THR A 76 3.11 2.43 -18.96
C THR A 76 4.25 1.98 -18.03
N GLY A 77 4.31 2.47 -16.78
CA GLY A 77 5.12 1.88 -15.73
C GLY A 77 5.76 2.85 -14.72
N PHE A 78 5.60 2.52 -13.44
CA PHE A 78 6.73 2.31 -12.53
C PHE A 78 6.31 1.23 -11.52
N ALA A 79 6.64 -0.03 -11.81
CA ALA A 79 6.53 -1.11 -10.83
C ALA A 79 7.61 -0.89 -9.76
N SER A 80 7.33 0.00 -8.79
CA SER A 80 8.00 -0.07 -7.51
C SER A 80 7.53 -1.36 -6.86
N SER A 81 8.18 -2.46 -7.25
CA SER A 81 8.05 -3.76 -6.62
C SER A 81 8.09 -3.52 -5.12
N MET A 82 6.98 -3.84 -4.45
CA MET A 82 6.91 -3.96 -3.00
C MET A 82 8.23 -4.56 -2.56
N ARG A 83 9.05 -3.78 -1.84
CA ARG A 83 10.20 -4.35 -1.16
C ARG A 83 9.63 -5.47 -0.33
N ASP A 84 9.95 -6.70 -0.69
CA ASP A 84 9.60 -7.92 -0.01
C ASP A 84 10.00 -7.72 1.47
N ILE A 85 9.05 -7.24 2.28
CA ILE A 85 9.29 -7.03 3.70
C ILE A 85 9.25 -8.43 4.26
N ARG A 86 10.40 -9.11 4.22
CA ARG A 86 10.64 -10.23 5.12
C ARG A 86 10.61 -9.64 6.52
N LEU A 87 9.42 -9.66 7.11
CA LEU A 87 9.26 -9.61 8.55
C LEU A 87 10.16 -10.72 9.07
N LYS A 88 11.23 -10.31 9.76
CA LYS A 88 12.15 -11.27 10.34
C LYS A 88 11.31 -12.14 11.28
N GLU A 89 11.23 -13.44 10.98
CA GLU A 89 10.84 -14.43 11.97
C GLU A 89 11.66 -14.15 13.22
N GLY A 90 10.97 -13.93 14.34
CA GLY A 90 11.59 -13.49 15.57
C GLY A 90 12.73 -14.41 15.98
N ASP A 91 13.87 -13.81 16.32
CA ASP A 91 14.85 -14.42 17.20
C ASP A 91 14.16 -14.72 18.54
N MET A 92 13.58 -15.92 18.66
CA MET A 92 13.41 -16.58 19.94
C MET A 92 14.63 -17.46 20.16
N GLY A 93 15.66 -16.84 20.75
CA GLY A 93 16.85 -17.49 21.29
C GLY A 93 17.22 -16.83 22.62
#